data_AF-A0A7K8E0E2-F1
#
_entry.id   AF-A0A7K8E0E2-F1
#
_cell.length_a   1.000
_cell.length_b   1.000
_cell.length_c   1.000
_cell.angle_alpha   90.00
_cell.angle_beta   90.00
_cell.angle_gamma   90.00
#
_symmetry.space_group_name_H-M   'P 1'
#
loop_
_entity.id
_entity.type
_entity.pdbx_description
1 polymer ?
#
loop_
_entity_poly.entity_id
_entity_poly.type
_entity_poly.pdbx_seq_one_letter_code
_entity_poly.pdbx_strand_id
1 'polypeptide(L)'
;QEAKCGYVIIVMAVYWCTEVIPLAVTSLMPVVFLPLLGVRSAKSVSLQYLNNTNMLFFGGLIVAISVEHWKLHKRIALKVLLFLGVQPALLMLGFMIVTAFLSMWISNTATTAMMVPIIQAVLDQLDSTEHDVAVMEQAAGQTNTVIELEEKSTSVSTAENGKGLLTNKLMLLNLLHSAPQPRSAVSSEEKKKRKHIRKGMTLCVCYAASIGGTATLTGTGPNVVLKGQMNQLYPNNNDIVNFASWFGFAFPNMVLMLALAWLWLQCSFMGFNLKKSWGCGKEKTSREKAAYNVLKEEMKKLGSVSYAELNVLLLFALLVLLWFTRNPGFVKGWASWLFKGGEKYITDAVPAMFVALLLFILPAQKPTFTAWNPSKSDPEQTEKAPLLEWNAVQRKMPWSIVLLLGGGFALADASANSGLSAWLGRQMTPLGSIPPWAIATVISLIIAVFTECTSNVATATLFLPVFASLATSIRIHPLYVMLPATLSASFAFMLPVATPPNAIVFSYGHIRVLDMVKSGIVMNVIGVLSVTLAINTWGRPMFGLDTFPAWANTT
;
A
#
# COMPACT_ATOMS: atom_id res chain seq x y z
N GLN A 1 -32.05 2.54 25.99
CA GLN A 1 -31.55 1.87 24.77
C GLN A 1 -30.06 2.12 24.57
N GLU A 2 -29.58 3.34 24.83
CA GLU A 2 -28.16 3.74 24.85
C GLU A 2 -27.22 2.71 25.50
N ALA A 3 -27.44 2.34 26.76
CA ALA A 3 -26.59 1.38 27.48
C ALA A 3 -26.51 -0.01 26.82
N LYS A 4 -27.61 -0.48 26.21
CA LYS A 4 -27.65 -1.76 25.50
C LYS A 4 -26.84 -1.72 24.20
N CYS A 5 -26.90 -0.59 23.48
CA CYS A 5 -26.07 -0.36 22.30
C CYS A 5 -24.59 -0.23 22.69
N GLY A 6 -24.29 0.53 23.74
CA GLY A 6 -22.94 0.70 24.28
C GLY A 6 -22.32 -0.63 24.71
N TYR A 7 -23.08 -1.52 25.33
CA TYR A 7 -22.63 -2.88 25.67
C TYR A 7 -22.14 -3.64 24.43
N VAL A 8 -22.92 -3.66 23.34
CA VAL A 8 -22.52 -4.36 22.09
C VAL A 8 -21.26 -3.75 21.51
N ILE A 9 -21.15 -2.42 21.49
CA ILE A 9 -19.96 -1.72 20.98
C ILE A 9 -18.73 -2.05 21.81
N ILE A 10 -18.83 -2.03 23.15
CA ILE A 10 -17.70 -2.34 24.03
C ILE A 10 -17.25 -3.79 23.86
N VAL A 11 -18.19 -4.74 23.78
CA VAL A 11 -17.84 -6.15 23.54
C VAL A 11 -17.14 -6.32 22.20
N MET A 12 -17.66 -5.72 21.14
CA MET A 12 -17.03 -5.77 19.82
C MET A 12 -15.68 -5.07 19.80
N ALA A 13 -15.55 -3.94 20.49
CA ALA A 13 -14.30 -3.20 20.64
C ALA A 13 -13.23 -4.09 21.27
N VAL A 14 -13.54 -4.72 22.40
CA VAL A 14 -12.63 -5.63 23.09
C VAL A 14 -12.27 -6.80 22.18
N TYR A 15 -13.24 -7.41 21.49
CA TYR A 15 -12.98 -8.55 20.60
C TYR A 15 -12.17 -8.19 19.36
N TRP A 16 -12.34 -6.97 18.81
CA TRP A 16 -11.51 -6.48 17.71
C TRP A 16 -10.10 -6.10 18.15
N CYS A 17 -9.92 -5.58 19.37
CA CYS A 17 -8.59 -5.25 19.89
C CYS A 17 -7.80 -6.48 20.31
N THR A 18 -8.49 -7.47 20.89
CA THR A 18 -7.85 -8.70 21.40
C THR A 18 -7.80 -9.82 20.36
N GLU A 19 -8.55 -9.68 19.26
CA GLU A 19 -8.70 -10.69 18.20
C GLU A 19 -9.01 -12.11 18.71
N VAL A 20 -9.71 -12.23 19.86
CA VAL A 20 -10.10 -13.53 20.46
C VAL A 20 -10.97 -14.36 19.51
N ILE A 21 -11.74 -13.68 18.66
CA ILE A 21 -12.56 -14.27 17.60
C ILE A 21 -12.16 -13.60 16.27
N PRO A 22 -12.16 -14.32 15.13
CA PRO A 22 -11.87 -13.71 13.83
C PRO A 22 -12.71 -12.46 13.57
N LEU A 23 -12.06 -11.40 13.07
CA LEU A 23 -12.67 -10.08 12.82
C LEU A 23 -14.02 -10.14 12.09
N ALA A 24 -14.14 -11.05 11.12
CA ALA A 24 -15.36 -11.30 10.36
C ALA A 24 -16.52 -11.82 11.23
N VAL A 25 -16.24 -12.74 12.15
CA VAL A 25 -17.27 -13.33 13.02
C VAL A 25 -17.67 -12.34 14.10
N THR A 26 -16.71 -11.62 14.69
CA THR A 26 -17.00 -10.49 15.59
C THR A 26 -17.89 -9.46 14.89
N SER A 27 -17.65 -9.19 13.60
CA SER A 27 -18.48 -8.24 12.86
C SER A 27 -19.92 -8.66 12.69
N LEU A 28 -20.27 -9.96 12.78
CA LEU A 28 -21.64 -10.47 12.69
C LEU A 28 -22.43 -10.34 14.00
N MET A 29 -21.76 -10.06 15.12
CA MET A 29 -22.40 -9.89 16.43
C MET A 29 -23.59 -8.91 16.44
N PRO A 30 -23.56 -7.75 15.73
CA PRO A 30 -24.70 -6.84 15.66
C PRO A 30 -26.00 -7.49 15.17
N VAL A 31 -25.91 -8.45 14.25
CA VAL A 31 -27.09 -9.16 13.68
C VAL A 31 -27.82 -9.95 14.76
N VAL A 32 -27.10 -10.44 15.76
CA VAL A 32 -27.65 -11.23 16.86
C VAL A 32 -28.01 -10.33 18.04
N PHE A 33 -27.05 -9.54 18.54
CA PHE A 33 -27.23 -8.84 19.81
C PHE A 33 -28.10 -7.60 19.70
N LEU A 34 -28.07 -6.83 18.60
CA LEU A 34 -28.90 -5.62 18.50
C LEU A 34 -30.41 -5.93 18.48
N PRO A 35 -30.89 -6.97 17.76
CA PRO A 35 -32.29 -7.39 17.84
C PRO A 35 -32.66 -8.01 19.18
N LEU A 36 -31.82 -8.91 19.73
CA LEU A 36 -32.09 -9.56 21.02
C LEU A 36 -32.22 -8.55 22.18
N LEU A 37 -31.42 -7.48 22.14
CA LEU A 37 -31.45 -6.42 23.14
C LEU A 37 -32.57 -5.38 22.90
N GLY A 38 -33.28 -5.46 21.77
CA GLY A 38 -34.34 -4.53 21.39
C GLY A 38 -33.83 -3.13 21.00
N VAL A 39 -32.63 -3.06 20.41
CA VAL A 39 -32.03 -1.79 19.92
C VAL A 39 -32.44 -1.52 18.47
N ARG A 40 -32.36 -2.52 17.60
CA ARG A 40 -32.74 -2.44 16.18
C ARG A 40 -33.37 -3.74 15.69
N SER A 41 -34.26 -3.66 14.71
CA SER A 41 -34.86 -4.85 14.10
C SER A 41 -33.83 -5.62 13.26
N ALA A 42 -33.96 -6.95 13.20
CA ALA A 42 -33.06 -7.79 12.39
C ALA A 42 -33.02 -7.36 10.92
N LYS A 43 -34.17 -6.98 10.34
CA LYS A 43 -34.25 -6.46 8.96
C LYS A 43 -33.40 -5.20 8.77
N SER A 44 -33.48 -4.25 9.70
CA SER A 44 -32.71 -3.00 9.61
C SER A 44 -31.21 -3.26 9.73
N VAL A 45 -30.80 -4.15 10.64
CA VAL A 45 -29.39 -4.49 10.84
C VAL A 45 -28.82 -5.22 9.61
N SER A 46 -29.55 -6.19 9.04
CA SER A 46 -29.09 -6.93 7.87
C SER A 46 -28.92 -6.06 6.62
N LEU A 47 -29.75 -5.03 6.43
CA LEU A 47 -29.61 -4.08 5.32
C LEU A 47 -28.28 -3.31 5.36
N GLN A 48 -27.67 -3.16 6.54
CA GLN A 48 -26.39 -2.47 6.68
C GLN A 48 -25.21 -3.26 6.09
N TYR A 49 -25.34 -4.58 5.94
CA TYR A 49 -24.29 -5.43 5.37
C TYR A 49 -24.22 -5.36 3.84
N LEU A 50 -25.31 -5.03 3.16
CA LEU A 50 -25.36 -4.93 1.69
C LEU A 50 -25.65 -3.49 1.26
N ASN A 51 -25.04 -2.53 1.94
CA ASN A 51 -25.21 -1.12 1.59
C ASN A 51 -24.43 -0.75 0.31
N ASN A 52 -24.74 0.43 -0.23
CA ASN A 52 -24.13 0.98 -1.42
C ASN A 52 -22.59 1.05 -1.35
N THR A 53 -22.04 1.45 -0.20
CA THR A 53 -20.58 1.55 -0.01
C THR A 53 -19.90 0.19 -0.03
N ASN A 54 -20.54 -0.85 0.52
CA ASN A 54 -20.04 -2.21 0.45
C ASN A 54 -20.08 -2.76 -0.98
N MET A 55 -21.11 -2.41 -1.77
CA MET A 55 -21.18 -2.75 -3.20
C MET A 55 -20.07 -2.09 -4.02
N LEU A 56 -19.73 -0.84 -3.72
CA LEU A 56 -18.56 -0.16 -4.32
C LEU A 56 -17.27 -0.94 -4.03
N PHE A 57 -17.07 -1.33 -2.77
CA PHE A 57 -15.87 -2.07 -2.37
C PHE A 57 -15.82 -3.45 -3.01
N PHE A 58 -16.95 -4.16 -3.07
CA PHE A 58 -17.09 -5.46 -3.71
C PHE A 58 -16.72 -5.39 -5.21
N GLY A 59 -17.29 -4.45 -5.96
CA GLY A 59 -16.95 -4.23 -7.37
C GLY A 59 -15.47 -3.85 -7.58
N GLY A 60 -14.93 -2.98 -6.73
CA GLY A 60 -13.51 -2.62 -6.74
C GLY A 60 -12.58 -3.80 -6.51
N LEU A 61 -12.91 -4.69 -5.57
CA LEU A 61 -12.15 -5.91 -5.30
C LEU A 61 -12.19 -6.89 -6.47
N ILE A 62 -13.34 -7.06 -7.14
CA ILE A 62 -13.43 -7.92 -8.34
C ILE A 62 -12.49 -7.42 -9.44
N VAL A 63 -12.46 -6.10 -9.67
CA VAL A 63 -11.57 -5.49 -10.67
C VAL A 63 -10.10 -5.62 -10.25
N ALA A 64 -9.78 -5.44 -8.97
CA ALA A 64 -8.42 -5.68 -8.47
C ALA A 64 -7.99 -7.15 -8.66
N ILE A 65 -8.90 -8.10 -8.39
CA ILE A 65 -8.66 -9.54 -8.59
C ILE A 65 -8.40 -9.86 -10.06
N SER A 66 -9.10 -9.23 -11.01
CA SER A 66 -8.85 -9.47 -12.44
C SER A 66 -7.48 -8.93 -12.89
N VAL A 67 -7.09 -7.75 -12.43
CA VAL A 67 -5.73 -7.20 -12.63
C VAL A 67 -4.66 -8.12 -12.04
N GLU A 68 -4.96 -8.76 -10.92
CA GLU A 68 -4.08 -9.75 -10.29
C GLU A 68 -4.01 -11.06 -11.10
N HIS A 69 -5.17 -11.59 -11.49
CA HIS A 69 -5.32 -12.85 -12.25
C HIS A 69 -4.50 -12.84 -13.53
N TRP A 70 -4.52 -11.73 -14.27
CA TRP A 70 -3.79 -11.56 -15.52
C TRP A 70 -2.36 -11.02 -15.34
N LYS A 71 -1.85 -10.90 -14.10
CA LYS A 71 -0.50 -10.42 -13.79
C LYS A 71 -0.15 -9.05 -14.40
N LEU A 72 -1.16 -8.26 -14.76
CA LEU A 72 -1.01 -6.95 -15.38
C LEU A 72 -0.24 -5.98 -14.47
N HIS A 73 -0.55 -6.01 -13.18
CA HIS A 73 0.13 -5.26 -12.13
C HIS A 73 1.65 -5.54 -12.08
N LYS A 74 2.07 -6.81 -12.20
CA LYS A 74 3.51 -7.18 -12.24
C LYS A 74 4.19 -6.60 -13.49
N ARG A 75 3.53 -6.62 -14.64
CA ARG A 75 4.05 -6.05 -15.89
C ARG A 75 4.24 -4.53 -15.78
N ILE A 76 3.24 -3.82 -15.24
CA ILE A 76 3.32 -2.36 -15.03
C ILE A 76 4.47 -2.05 -14.07
N ALA A 77 4.57 -2.78 -12.97
CA ALA A 77 5.63 -2.57 -11.98
C ALA A 77 7.04 -2.70 -12.55
N LEU A 78 7.32 -3.79 -13.27
CA LEU A 78 8.64 -4.03 -13.85
C LEU A 78 8.98 -2.99 -14.93
N LYS A 79 8.01 -2.55 -15.75
CA LYS A 79 8.24 -1.46 -16.72
C LYS A 79 8.67 -0.17 -16.04
N VAL A 80 8.00 0.23 -14.95
CA VAL A 80 8.35 1.45 -14.24
C VAL A 80 9.71 1.33 -13.54
N LEU A 81 10.01 0.18 -12.92
CA LEU A 81 11.33 -0.06 -12.31
C LEU A 81 12.46 -0.04 -13.35
N LEU A 82 12.25 -0.61 -14.54
CA LEU A 82 13.21 -0.54 -15.64
C LEU A 82 13.42 0.88 -16.17
N PHE A 83 12.39 1.73 -16.10
CA PHE A 83 12.44 3.13 -16.54
C PHE A 83 13.19 4.04 -15.57
N LEU A 84 12.96 3.90 -14.25
CA LEU A 84 13.55 4.77 -13.22
C LEU A 84 15.04 4.53 -12.97
N GLY A 85 15.59 3.42 -13.46
CA GLY A 85 17.01 3.09 -13.34
C GLY A 85 17.36 2.37 -12.04
N VAL A 86 18.65 2.06 -11.86
CA VAL A 86 19.11 1.04 -10.89
C VAL A 86 20.11 1.59 -9.85
N GLN A 87 20.24 2.92 -9.76
CA GLN A 87 21.02 3.53 -8.67
C GLN A 87 20.31 3.31 -7.33
N PRO A 88 21.00 2.96 -6.22
CA PRO A 88 20.34 2.56 -4.96
C PRO A 88 19.26 3.53 -4.42
N ALA A 89 19.50 4.85 -4.51
CA ALA A 89 18.53 5.87 -4.07
C ALA A 89 17.32 6.00 -5.01
N LEU A 90 17.56 5.97 -6.33
CA LEU A 90 16.50 5.97 -7.35
C LEU A 90 15.75 4.64 -7.41
N LEU A 91 16.42 3.55 -7.07
CA LEU A 91 15.86 2.20 -6.97
C LEU A 91 14.90 2.14 -5.78
N MET A 92 15.29 2.67 -4.62
CA MET A 92 14.39 2.80 -3.46
C MET A 92 13.17 3.68 -3.81
N LEU A 93 13.39 4.84 -4.45
CA LEU A 93 12.31 5.70 -4.92
C LEU A 93 11.40 4.95 -5.91
N GLY A 94 11.98 4.19 -6.83
CA GLY A 94 11.23 3.41 -7.81
C GLY A 94 10.39 2.31 -7.16
N PHE A 95 10.94 1.56 -6.22
CA PHE A 95 10.16 0.61 -5.43
C PHE A 95 9.04 1.32 -4.67
N MET A 96 9.29 2.47 -4.05
CA MET A 96 8.26 3.21 -3.33
C MET A 96 7.14 3.72 -4.26
N ILE A 97 7.47 4.38 -5.38
CA ILE A 97 6.49 4.90 -6.34
C ILE A 97 5.63 3.77 -6.90
N VAL A 98 6.25 2.69 -7.33
CA VAL A 98 5.52 1.57 -7.95
C VAL A 98 4.67 0.85 -6.92
N THR A 99 5.19 0.63 -5.71
CA THR A 99 4.43 0.00 -4.63
C THR A 99 3.24 0.87 -4.23
N ALA A 100 3.44 2.18 -4.07
CA ALA A 100 2.35 3.10 -3.73
C ALA A 100 1.29 3.16 -4.85
N PHE A 101 1.71 3.23 -6.12
CA PHE A 101 0.81 3.24 -7.25
C PHE A 101 -0.02 1.95 -7.34
N LEU A 102 0.59 0.78 -7.16
CA LEU A 102 -0.16 -0.47 -7.16
C LEU A 102 -1.11 -0.59 -5.96
N SER A 103 -0.67 -0.16 -4.79
CA SER A 103 -1.45 -0.24 -3.55
C SER A 103 -2.66 0.71 -3.55
N MET A 104 -2.67 1.72 -4.43
CA MET A 104 -3.85 2.55 -4.68
C MET A 104 -4.99 1.74 -5.32
N TRP A 105 -4.71 0.69 -6.08
CA TRP A 105 -5.74 -0.02 -6.84
C TRP A 105 -5.96 -1.45 -6.37
N ILE A 106 -4.95 -2.01 -5.70
CA ILE A 106 -4.89 -3.37 -5.21
C ILE A 106 -4.68 -3.30 -3.69
N SER A 107 -5.06 -4.36 -2.96
CA SER A 107 -4.84 -4.40 -1.51
C SER A 107 -3.35 -4.28 -1.13
N ASN A 108 -3.06 -3.54 -0.06
CA ASN A 108 -1.71 -3.34 0.46
C ASN A 108 -0.94 -4.66 0.67
N THR A 109 -1.65 -5.69 1.17
CA THR A 109 -1.11 -7.03 1.41
C THR A 109 -0.63 -7.68 0.12
N ALA A 110 -1.48 -7.69 -0.92
CA ALA A 110 -1.13 -8.31 -2.20
C ALA A 110 0.00 -7.56 -2.91
N THR A 111 -0.02 -6.22 -2.87
CA THR A 111 1.07 -5.41 -3.43
C THR A 111 2.41 -5.69 -2.74
N THR A 112 2.42 -5.77 -1.41
CA THR A 112 3.63 -6.08 -0.64
C THR A 112 4.12 -7.50 -0.88
N ALA A 113 3.21 -8.49 -0.87
CA ALA A 113 3.53 -9.89 -1.16
C ALA A 113 4.18 -10.08 -2.54
N MET A 114 3.80 -9.27 -3.52
CA MET A 114 4.43 -9.28 -4.85
C MET A 114 5.80 -8.56 -4.84
N MET A 115 5.88 -7.40 -4.21
CA MET A 115 7.08 -6.56 -4.26
C MET A 115 8.25 -7.10 -3.45
N VAL A 116 7.97 -7.76 -2.33
CA VAL A 116 9.00 -8.28 -1.42
C VAL A 116 9.93 -9.30 -2.10
N PRO A 117 9.44 -10.33 -2.82
CA PRO A 117 10.32 -11.23 -3.57
C PRO A 117 11.16 -10.52 -4.64
N ILE A 118 10.59 -9.52 -5.32
CA ILE A 118 11.30 -8.76 -6.38
C ILE A 118 12.44 -7.94 -5.77
N ILE A 119 12.17 -7.22 -4.68
CA ILE A 119 13.21 -6.43 -4.03
C ILE A 119 14.29 -7.31 -3.39
N GLN A 120 13.94 -8.47 -2.82
CA GLN A 120 14.94 -9.42 -2.31
C GLN A 120 15.81 -9.95 -3.44
N ALA A 121 15.24 -10.37 -4.59
CA ALA A 121 16.02 -10.84 -5.72
C ALA A 121 17.00 -9.78 -6.25
N VAL A 122 16.58 -8.52 -6.28
CA VAL A 122 17.45 -7.40 -6.66
C VAL A 122 18.53 -7.15 -5.60
N LEU A 123 18.18 -7.18 -4.31
CA LEU A 123 19.12 -6.99 -3.20
C LEU A 123 20.19 -8.10 -3.16
N ASP A 124 19.79 -9.36 -3.32
CA ASP A 124 20.70 -10.50 -3.31
C ASP A 124 21.67 -10.46 -4.50
N GLN A 125 21.22 -10.02 -5.68
CA GLN A 125 22.12 -9.80 -6.82
C GLN A 125 23.09 -8.64 -6.62
N LEU A 126 22.65 -7.56 -5.96
CA LEU A 126 23.53 -6.46 -5.61
C LEU A 126 24.64 -6.93 -4.64
N ASP A 127 24.29 -7.82 -3.70
CA ASP A 127 25.26 -8.42 -2.78
C ASP A 127 26.21 -9.42 -3.48
N SER A 128 25.71 -10.28 -4.39
CA SER A 128 26.52 -11.28 -5.09
C SER A 128 27.53 -10.67 -6.06
N THR A 129 27.09 -9.70 -6.86
CA THR A 129 27.96 -8.99 -7.83
C THR A 129 29.12 -8.29 -7.10
N GLU A 130 28.90 -7.86 -5.86
CA GLU A 130 29.91 -7.19 -5.06
C GLU A 130 30.90 -8.15 -4.41
N HIS A 131 30.49 -9.38 -4.09
CA HIS A 131 31.40 -10.46 -3.71
C HIS A 131 32.31 -10.82 -4.89
N ASP A 132 31.75 -10.94 -6.10
CA ASP A 132 32.50 -11.29 -7.30
C ASP A 132 33.51 -10.20 -7.68
N VAL A 133 33.12 -8.92 -7.63
CA VAL A 133 34.04 -7.80 -7.88
C VAL A 133 35.15 -7.75 -6.83
N ALA A 134 34.84 -7.98 -5.55
CA ALA A 134 35.87 -8.02 -4.50
C ALA A 134 36.88 -9.17 -4.73
N VAL A 135 36.39 -10.35 -5.14
CA VAL A 135 37.27 -11.50 -5.47
C VAL A 135 38.13 -11.19 -6.69
N MET A 136 37.57 -10.54 -7.73
CA MET A 136 38.33 -10.15 -8.93
C MET A 136 39.37 -9.06 -8.65
N GLU A 137 39.06 -8.05 -7.84
CA GLU A 137 40.03 -7.04 -7.40
C GLU A 137 41.16 -7.66 -6.57
N GLN A 138 40.86 -8.67 -5.75
CA GLN A 138 41.89 -9.43 -5.04
C GLN A 138 42.76 -10.24 -5.98
N ALA A 139 42.18 -10.91 -6.99
CA ALA A 139 42.94 -11.65 -7.99
C ALA A 139 43.86 -10.71 -8.81
N ALA A 140 43.35 -9.55 -9.23
CA ALA A 140 44.14 -8.55 -9.94
C ALA A 140 45.24 -7.92 -9.06
N GLY A 141 44.94 -7.62 -7.79
CA GLY A 141 45.92 -7.13 -6.82
C GLY A 141 47.02 -8.15 -6.53
N GLN A 142 46.67 -9.44 -6.41
CA GLN A 142 47.65 -10.53 -6.30
C GLN A 142 48.52 -10.64 -7.56
N THR A 143 47.92 -10.49 -8.74
CA THR A 143 48.65 -10.52 -10.02
C THR A 143 49.65 -9.37 -10.11
N ASN A 144 49.26 -8.16 -9.69
CA ASN A 144 50.15 -7.00 -9.67
C ASN A 144 51.31 -7.16 -8.68
N THR A 145 51.06 -7.73 -7.49
CA THR A 145 52.15 -8.04 -6.55
C THR A 145 53.10 -9.12 -7.06
N VAL A 146 52.60 -10.11 -7.81
CA VAL A 146 53.43 -11.15 -8.44
C VAL A 146 54.29 -10.53 -9.54
N ILE A 147 53.73 -9.62 -10.35
CA ILE A 147 54.45 -8.89 -11.40
C ILE A 147 55.51 -7.96 -10.79
N GLU A 148 55.22 -7.21 -9.73
CA GLU A 148 56.22 -6.37 -9.02
C GLU A 148 57.36 -7.20 -8.40
N LEU A 149 57.07 -8.41 -7.92
CA LEU A 149 58.09 -9.33 -7.39
C LEU A 149 58.95 -9.93 -8.51
N GLU A 150 58.37 -10.23 -9.68
CA GLU A 150 59.12 -10.64 -10.87
C GLU A 150 60.00 -9.49 -11.40
N GLU A 151 59.49 -8.25 -11.47
CA GLU A 151 60.26 -7.08 -11.93
C GLU A 151 61.45 -6.78 -11.00
N LYS A 152 61.26 -6.85 -9.68
CA LYS A 152 62.37 -6.74 -8.72
C LYS A 152 63.39 -7.87 -8.85
N SER A 153 62.96 -9.10 -9.11
CA SER A 153 63.86 -10.23 -9.31
C SER A 153 64.67 -10.14 -10.61
N THR A 154 64.16 -9.44 -11.61
CA THR A 154 64.82 -9.25 -12.92
C THR A 154 65.91 -8.16 -12.85
N SER A 155 65.92 -7.31 -11.81
CA SER A 155 66.92 -6.26 -11.61
C SER A 155 68.22 -6.71 -10.91
N VAL A 156 68.32 -7.98 -10.50
CA VAL A 156 69.53 -8.54 -9.86
C VAL A 156 69.87 -9.89 -10.48
N SER A 157 70.67 -9.89 -11.56
CA SER A 157 71.65 -10.96 -11.85
C SER A 157 72.45 -10.67 -13.12
N THR A 158 73.60 -10.01 -12.96
CA THR A 158 74.80 -10.37 -13.71
C THR A 158 75.59 -11.35 -12.84
N ALA A 159 76.12 -12.41 -13.47
CA ALA A 159 77.05 -13.43 -12.96
C ALA A 159 76.48 -14.71 -12.27
N GLU A 160 76.67 -15.82 -13.00
CA GLU A 160 77.13 -17.17 -12.62
C GLU A 160 76.32 -18.15 -11.72
N ASN A 161 76.40 -19.42 -12.16
CA ASN A 161 76.07 -20.71 -11.51
C ASN A 161 74.63 -21.24 -11.47
N GLY A 162 74.33 -22.11 -12.45
CA GLY A 162 73.06 -22.81 -12.70
C GLY A 162 72.66 -23.95 -11.77
N LYS A 163 72.92 -23.86 -10.45
CA LYS A 163 72.35 -24.80 -9.45
C LYS A 163 71.56 -24.12 -8.32
N GLY A 164 71.65 -22.79 -8.15
CA GLY A 164 70.90 -22.06 -7.11
C GLY A 164 69.49 -21.61 -7.52
N LEU A 165 69.19 -21.55 -8.82
CA LEU A 165 67.94 -20.97 -9.34
C LEU A 165 66.70 -21.82 -8.99
N LEU A 166 66.84 -23.14 -9.00
CA LEU A 166 65.75 -24.09 -8.72
C LEU A 166 65.39 -24.11 -7.22
N THR A 167 66.40 -23.97 -6.35
CA THR A 167 66.25 -23.94 -4.89
C THR A 167 65.52 -22.67 -4.43
N ASN A 168 65.85 -21.52 -5.02
CA ASN A 168 65.15 -20.26 -4.73
C ASN A 168 63.70 -20.28 -5.25
N LYS A 169 63.44 -20.90 -6.43
CA LYS A 169 62.08 -21.06 -6.96
C LYS A 169 61.22 -21.97 -6.08
N LEU A 170 61.79 -23.07 -5.57
CA LEU A 170 61.09 -24.00 -4.66
C LEU A 170 60.85 -23.38 -3.28
N MET A 171 61.81 -22.60 -2.77
CA MET A 171 61.67 -21.89 -1.49
C MET A 171 60.64 -20.76 -1.56
N LEU A 172 60.59 -20.02 -2.69
CA LEU A 172 59.55 -19.04 -2.96
C LEU A 172 58.17 -19.68 -3.09
N LEU A 173 58.07 -20.86 -3.72
CA LEU A 173 56.83 -21.63 -3.82
C LEU A 173 56.32 -22.09 -2.44
N ASN A 174 57.22 -22.53 -1.57
CA ASN A 174 56.88 -22.92 -0.20
C ASN A 174 56.51 -21.73 0.70
N LEU A 175 57.13 -20.55 0.49
CA LEU A 175 56.73 -19.29 1.15
C LEU A 175 55.36 -18.80 0.67
N LEU A 176 55.02 -18.97 -0.61
CA LEU A 176 53.69 -18.69 -1.16
C LEU A 176 52.60 -19.64 -0.62
N HIS A 177 52.96 -20.88 -0.27
CA HIS A 177 52.03 -21.84 0.33
C HIS A 177 51.87 -21.72 1.86
N SER A 178 52.79 -21.04 2.53
CA SER A 178 52.79 -20.88 4.01
C SER A 178 52.44 -19.47 4.49
N ALA A 179 52.25 -18.50 3.59
CA ALA A 179 51.66 -17.22 3.94
C ALA A 179 50.21 -17.42 4.40
N PRO A 180 49.83 -16.99 5.61
CA PRO A 180 48.43 -17.02 6.02
C PRO A 180 47.65 -16.18 5.03
N GLN A 181 46.68 -16.78 4.33
CA GLN A 181 45.81 -16.04 3.42
C GLN A 181 45.24 -14.84 4.19
N PRO A 182 45.46 -13.59 3.75
CA PRO A 182 44.70 -12.49 4.30
C PRO A 182 43.27 -12.70 3.81
N ARG A 183 42.43 -13.34 4.63
CA ARG A 183 40.98 -13.21 4.53
C ARG A 183 40.73 -11.71 4.44
N SER A 184 40.30 -11.23 3.28
CA SER A 184 39.86 -9.85 3.13
C SER A 184 38.70 -9.65 4.08
N ALA A 185 39.02 -9.14 5.26
CA ALA A 185 38.02 -8.65 6.18
C ALA A 185 37.44 -7.41 5.51
N VAL A 186 36.42 -7.58 4.65
CA VAL A 186 35.47 -6.50 4.34
C VAL A 186 35.18 -5.86 5.68
N SER A 187 35.52 -4.58 5.81
CA SER A 187 35.56 -3.92 7.10
C SER A 187 34.25 -4.18 7.84
N SER A 188 34.32 -4.44 9.15
CA SER A 188 33.10 -4.71 9.93
C SER A 188 32.07 -3.58 9.79
N GLU A 189 32.51 -2.36 9.45
CA GLU A 189 31.70 -1.20 9.12
C GLU A 189 30.98 -1.29 7.76
N GLU A 190 31.62 -1.75 6.68
CA GLU A 190 30.97 -1.90 5.38
C GLU A 190 29.88 -2.98 5.40
N LYS A 191 30.13 -4.10 6.10
CA LYS A 191 29.09 -5.13 6.30
C LYS A 191 27.89 -4.58 7.08
N LYS A 192 28.13 -3.77 8.11
CA LYS A 192 27.07 -3.07 8.86
C LYS A 192 26.29 -2.09 7.97
N LYS A 193 26.99 -1.29 7.15
CA LYS A 193 26.38 -0.33 6.22
C LYS A 193 25.49 -1.00 5.18
N ARG A 194 25.92 -2.13 4.61
CA ARG A 194 25.12 -2.93 3.66
C ARG A 194 23.86 -3.48 4.28
N LYS A 195 23.99 -4.11 5.46
CA LYS A 195 22.84 -4.63 6.21
C LYS A 195 21.84 -3.52 6.53
N HIS A 196 22.33 -2.31 6.80
CA HIS A 196 21.51 -1.13 7.03
C HIS A 196 20.75 -0.71 5.75
N ILE A 197 21.41 -0.61 4.61
CA ILE A 197 20.78 -0.30 3.32
C ILE A 197 19.72 -1.35 2.94
N ARG A 198 20.01 -2.64 3.11
CA ARG A 198 19.09 -3.76 2.84
C ARG A 198 17.80 -3.65 3.67
N LYS A 199 17.92 -3.30 4.96
CA LYS A 199 16.77 -3.04 5.84
C LYS A 199 15.93 -1.87 5.33
N GLY A 200 16.58 -0.75 4.99
CA GLY A 200 15.90 0.44 4.47
C GLY A 200 15.13 0.17 3.17
N MET A 201 15.75 -0.54 2.23
CA MET A 201 15.08 -0.97 0.99
C MET A 201 13.88 -1.87 1.27
N THR A 202 13.99 -2.83 2.19
CA THR A 202 12.84 -3.72 2.47
C THR A 202 11.69 -2.98 3.19
N LEU A 203 12.01 -2.08 4.13
CA LEU A 203 11.00 -1.26 4.83
C LEU A 203 10.27 -0.28 3.89
N CYS A 204 10.94 0.22 2.85
CA CYS A 204 10.32 1.18 1.95
C CYS A 204 9.08 0.60 1.26
N VAL A 205 9.03 -0.71 1.02
CA VAL A 205 7.91 -1.40 0.38
C VAL A 205 6.68 -1.42 1.29
N CYS A 206 6.78 -1.87 2.54
CA CYS A 206 5.59 -1.93 3.41
C CYS A 206 5.05 -0.53 3.75
N TYR A 207 5.93 0.46 3.89
CA TYR A 207 5.54 1.85 4.09
C TYR A 207 4.88 2.41 2.84
N ALA A 208 5.48 2.24 1.65
CA ALA A 208 4.88 2.70 0.40
C ALA A 208 3.54 2.04 0.09
N ALA A 209 3.36 0.76 0.42
CA ALA A 209 2.06 0.09 0.27
C ALA A 209 0.99 0.75 1.15
N SER A 210 1.29 0.92 2.44
CA SER A 210 0.35 1.55 3.37
C SER A 210 0.04 3.01 3.00
N ILE A 211 1.06 3.77 2.59
CA ILE A 211 0.93 5.15 2.08
C ILE A 211 0.07 5.18 0.80
N GLY A 212 0.36 4.34 -0.19
CA GLY A 212 -0.32 4.30 -1.49
C GLY A 212 -1.80 3.99 -1.38
N GLY A 213 -2.17 3.05 -0.50
CA GLY A 213 -3.56 2.67 -0.26
C GLY A 213 -4.45 3.79 0.31
N THR A 214 -3.87 4.89 0.80
CA THR A 214 -4.64 6.05 1.26
C THR A 214 -5.24 6.89 0.14
N ALA A 215 -4.67 6.85 -1.06
CA ALA A 215 -4.95 7.83 -2.11
C ALA A 215 -6.32 7.67 -2.79
N THR A 216 -6.82 6.45 -2.92
CA THR A 216 -8.13 6.15 -3.52
C THR A 216 -9.06 5.55 -2.49
N LEU A 217 -10.35 5.71 -2.78
CA LEU A 217 -11.40 5.25 -1.88
C LEU A 217 -11.43 3.73 -1.71
N THR A 218 -11.09 2.97 -2.75
CA THR A 218 -11.04 1.49 -2.73
C THR A 218 -9.67 0.93 -2.32
N GLY A 219 -8.66 1.77 -2.11
CA GLY A 219 -7.30 1.32 -1.80
C GLY A 219 -7.20 0.62 -0.44
N THR A 220 -7.87 1.17 0.59
CA THR A 220 -7.88 0.58 1.94
C THR A 220 -9.26 0.60 2.58
N GLY A 221 -9.49 -0.34 3.50
CA GLY A 221 -10.75 -0.46 4.23
C GLY A 221 -11.16 0.80 5.01
N PRO A 222 -10.28 1.52 5.74
CA PRO A 222 -10.65 2.74 6.46
C PRO A 222 -11.31 3.81 5.57
N ASN A 223 -10.83 3.97 4.34
CA ASN A 223 -11.37 4.95 3.39
C ASN A 223 -12.84 4.63 3.06
N VAL A 224 -13.11 3.34 2.82
CA VAL A 224 -14.47 2.82 2.56
C VAL A 224 -15.34 2.96 3.81
N VAL A 225 -14.80 2.68 5.00
CA VAL A 225 -15.52 2.90 6.27
C VAL A 225 -15.97 4.35 6.37
N LEU A 226 -15.08 5.33 6.17
CA LEU A 226 -15.45 6.75 6.25
C LEU A 226 -16.58 7.10 5.31
N LYS A 227 -16.52 6.69 4.05
CA LYS A 227 -17.61 6.98 3.11
C LYS A 227 -18.93 6.37 3.54
N GLY A 228 -18.92 5.11 3.98
CA GLY A 228 -20.14 4.46 4.43
C GLY A 228 -20.71 5.10 5.69
N GLN A 229 -19.85 5.42 6.66
CA GLN A 229 -20.22 6.13 7.88
C GLN A 229 -20.78 7.52 7.57
N MET A 230 -20.14 8.27 6.67
CA MET A 230 -20.59 9.59 6.24
C MET A 230 -22.01 9.53 5.64
N ASN A 231 -22.27 8.54 4.79
CA ASN A 231 -23.58 8.37 4.15
C ASN A 231 -24.66 7.85 5.10
N GLN A 232 -24.29 7.15 6.17
CA GLN A 232 -25.24 6.64 7.16
C GLN A 232 -25.57 7.65 8.25
N LEU A 233 -24.55 8.32 8.78
CA LEU A 233 -24.72 9.31 9.84
C LEU A 233 -25.28 10.63 9.29
N TYR A 234 -24.98 10.95 8.02
CA TYR A 234 -25.44 12.17 7.36
C TYR A 234 -26.05 11.87 5.97
N PRO A 235 -27.28 11.32 5.88
CA PRO A 235 -27.88 10.92 4.60
C PRO A 235 -28.08 12.05 3.59
N ASN A 236 -28.21 13.29 4.06
CA ASN A 236 -28.45 14.49 3.23
C ASN A 236 -27.15 15.22 2.83
N ASN A 237 -25.99 14.56 2.94
CA ASN A 237 -24.68 15.16 2.64
C ASN A 237 -24.40 15.38 1.14
N ASN A 238 -25.33 15.02 0.25
CA ASN A 238 -25.21 15.13 -1.22
C ASN A 238 -23.98 14.43 -1.83
N ASP A 239 -23.55 13.30 -1.28
CA ASP A 239 -22.37 12.51 -1.72
C ASP A 239 -21.09 13.36 -1.80
N ILE A 240 -20.91 14.23 -0.79
CA ILE A 240 -19.76 15.14 -0.68
C ILE A 240 -18.41 14.39 -0.69
N VAL A 241 -18.38 13.16 -0.18
CA VAL A 241 -17.23 12.24 -0.29
C VAL A 241 -17.50 11.19 -1.36
N ASN A 242 -17.28 11.59 -2.60
CA ASN A 242 -17.26 10.72 -3.77
C ASN A 242 -15.82 10.32 -4.16
N PHE A 243 -15.68 9.45 -5.16
CA PHE A 243 -14.35 8.99 -5.61
C PHE A 243 -13.44 10.15 -6.03
N ALA A 244 -13.96 11.12 -6.77
CA ALA A 244 -13.19 12.25 -7.29
C ALA A 244 -12.73 13.21 -6.18
N SER A 245 -13.63 13.61 -5.28
CA SER A 245 -13.33 14.45 -4.12
C SER A 245 -12.37 13.76 -3.15
N TRP A 246 -12.58 12.47 -2.83
CA TRP A 246 -11.63 11.70 -2.03
C TRP A 246 -10.24 11.72 -2.66
N PHE A 247 -10.14 11.42 -3.95
CA PHE A 247 -8.87 11.44 -4.67
C PHE A 247 -8.23 12.83 -4.65
N GLY A 248 -9.01 13.89 -4.88
CA GLY A 248 -8.54 15.27 -4.84
C GLY A 248 -7.94 15.66 -3.49
N PHE A 249 -8.46 15.12 -2.38
CA PHE A 249 -7.91 15.36 -1.05
C PHE A 249 -6.73 14.44 -0.70
N ALA A 250 -6.88 13.13 -0.92
CA ALA A 250 -5.98 12.10 -0.42
C ALA A 250 -4.78 11.85 -1.34
N PHE A 251 -4.90 12.01 -2.65
CA PHE A 251 -3.78 11.80 -3.58
C PHE A 251 -2.63 12.79 -3.36
N PRO A 252 -2.86 14.12 -3.23
CA PRO A 252 -1.79 15.06 -2.89
C PRO A 252 -1.12 14.73 -1.55
N ASN A 253 -1.92 14.34 -0.55
CA ASN A 253 -1.39 13.92 0.76
C ASN A 253 -0.52 12.66 0.63
N MET A 254 -0.93 11.68 -0.17
CA MET A 254 -0.15 10.46 -0.42
C MET A 254 1.19 10.79 -1.09
N VAL A 255 1.21 11.66 -2.12
CA VAL A 255 2.44 12.08 -2.78
C VAL A 255 3.38 12.80 -1.81
N LEU A 256 2.85 13.71 -0.99
CA LEU A 256 3.60 14.40 0.05
C LEU A 256 4.19 13.39 1.06
N MET A 257 3.37 12.48 1.57
CA MET A 257 3.80 11.48 2.54
C MET A 257 4.84 10.52 1.95
N LEU A 258 4.70 10.13 0.68
CA LEU A 258 5.67 9.29 -0.02
C LEU A 258 7.01 10.00 -0.20
N ALA A 259 7.00 11.29 -0.56
CA ALA A 259 8.22 12.08 -0.68
C ALA A 259 8.92 12.26 0.67
N LEU A 260 8.18 12.56 1.74
CA LEU A 260 8.73 12.69 3.10
C LEU A 260 9.24 11.34 3.63
N ALA A 261 8.53 10.24 3.36
CA ALA A 261 8.95 8.88 3.69
C ALA A 261 10.27 8.53 2.97
N TRP A 262 10.37 8.86 1.68
CA TRP A 262 11.57 8.61 0.90
C TRP A 262 12.76 9.41 1.43
N LEU A 263 12.57 10.70 1.71
CA LEU A 263 13.61 11.55 2.31
C LEU A 263 14.06 11.01 3.67
N TRP A 264 13.12 10.61 4.53
CA TRP A 264 13.41 10.03 5.83
C TRP A 264 14.22 8.73 5.73
N LEU A 265 13.76 7.78 4.91
CA LEU A 265 14.43 6.49 4.72
C LEU A 265 15.81 6.67 4.07
N GLN A 266 15.92 7.59 3.11
CA GLN A 266 17.20 7.93 2.47
C GLN A 266 18.20 8.47 3.50
N CYS A 267 17.78 9.42 4.34
CA CYS A 267 18.64 10.01 5.36
C CYS A 267 19.02 8.98 6.43
N SER A 268 18.06 8.16 6.87
CA SER A 268 18.25 7.18 7.96
C SER A 268 19.11 5.98 7.54
N PHE A 269 18.97 5.48 6.31
CA PHE A 269 19.61 4.24 5.87
C PHE A 269 20.76 4.41 4.88
N MET A 270 20.79 5.48 4.08
CA MET A 270 21.80 5.70 3.03
C MET A 270 22.69 6.93 3.26
N GLY A 271 22.29 7.85 4.15
CA GLY A 271 23.02 9.07 4.53
C GLY A 271 22.73 10.30 3.65
N PHE A 272 23.11 11.48 4.14
CA PHE A 272 22.94 12.78 3.46
C PHE A 272 23.96 12.99 2.34
N ASN A 273 23.66 12.53 1.12
CA ASN A 273 24.47 12.85 -0.06
C ASN A 273 23.61 12.93 -1.34
N LEU A 274 22.65 13.88 -1.37
CA LEU A 274 21.72 14.10 -2.49
C LEU A 274 22.42 14.26 -3.86
N LYS A 275 23.61 14.90 -3.88
CA LYS A 275 24.42 15.10 -5.10
C LYS A 275 24.96 13.79 -5.68
N LYS A 276 25.22 12.78 -4.83
CA LYS A 276 25.65 11.42 -5.23
C LYS A 276 24.45 10.52 -5.52
N SER A 277 23.31 10.76 -4.86
CA SER A 277 22.05 10.02 -5.06
C SER A 277 21.34 10.30 -6.38
N TRP A 278 21.43 11.53 -6.90
CA TRP A 278 20.83 11.90 -8.19
C TRP A 278 21.74 11.61 -9.40
N GLY A 279 23.01 11.30 -9.14
CA GLY A 279 23.91 10.60 -10.07
C GLY A 279 23.88 11.07 -11.52
N CYS A 280 23.87 12.39 -11.76
CA CYS A 280 23.88 12.93 -13.12
C CYS A 280 25.29 12.77 -13.71
N GLY A 281 25.46 11.87 -14.70
CA GLY A 281 26.66 11.80 -15.53
C GLY A 281 27.75 10.79 -15.11
N LYS A 282 27.46 9.77 -14.30
CA LYS A 282 28.40 8.64 -14.07
C LYS A 282 28.01 7.42 -14.90
N GLU A 283 29.00 6.72 -15.44
CA GLU A 283 28.79 5.42 -16.09
C GLU A 283 28.09 4.45 -15.14
N LYS A 284 27.15 3.66 -15.67
CA LYS A 284 26.41 2.66 -14.90
C LYS A 284 27.39 1.65 -14.32
N THR A 285 27.49 1.63 -12.99
CA THR A 285 28.29 0.68 -12.23
C THR A 285 27.92 -0.76 -12.61
N SER A 286 28.86 -1.72 -12.58
CA SER A 286 28.58 -3.14 -12.88
C SER A 286 27.38 -3.70 -12.08
N ARG A 287 27.17 -3.19 -10.86
CA ARG A 287 26.02 -3.51 -9.98
C ARG A 287 24.67 -3.08 -10.56
N GLU A 288 24.63 -1.89 -11.16
CA GLU A 288 23.41 -1.35 -11.77
C GLU A 288 23.04 -2.15 -13.02
N LYS A 289 24.04 -2.64 -13.77
CA LYS A 289 23.82 -3.54 -14.91
C LYS A 289 23.28 -4.90 -14.45
N ALA A 290 23.81 -5.47 -13.37
CA ALA A 290 23.33 -6.74 -12.82
C ALA A 290 21.87 -6.65 -12.33
N ALA A 291 21.55 -5.68 -11.47
CA ALA A 291 20.19 -5.49 -11.00
C ALA A 291 19.19 -5.11 -12.13
N TYR A 292 19.64 -4.40 -13.17
CA TYR A 292 18.84 -4.18 -14.39
C TYR A 292 18.53 -5.51 -15.11
N ASN A 293 19.51 -6.41 -15.20
CA ASN A 293 19.34 -7.71 -15.85
C ASN A 293 18.32 -8.58 -15.11
N VAL A 294 18.29 -8.58 -13.76
CA VAL A 294 17.23 -9.25 -12.96
C VAL A 294 15.84 -8.79 -13.37
N LEU A 295 15.64 -7.47 -13.38
CA LEU A 295 14.34 -6.89 -13.70
C LEU A 295 13.94 -7.21 -15.14
N LYS A 296 14.91 -7.22 -16.06
CA LYS A 296 14.71 -7.60 -17.47
C LYS A 296 14.38 -9.08 -17.62
N GLU A 297 15.00 -9.96 -16.84
CA GLU A 297 14.69 -11.39 -16.82
C GLU A 297 13.31 -11.66 -16.26
N GLU A 298 12.94 -11.04 -15.14
CA GLU A 298 11.58 -11.09 -14.60
C GLU A 298 10.54 -10.60 -15.63
N MET A 299 10.86 -9.54 -16.38
CA MET A 299 10.00 -9.02 -17.44
C MET A 299 9.90 -10.00 -18.62
N LYS A 300 10.99 -10.68 -19.00
CA LYS A 300 10.98 -11.72 -20.03
C LYS A 300 10.11 -12.92 -19.64
N LYS A 301 10.09 -13.31 -18.36
CA LYS A 301 9.24 -14.41 -17.85
C LYS A 301 7.73 -14.16 -18.05
N LEU A 302 7.30 -12.90 -18.20
CA LEU A 302 5.90 -12.54 -18.45
C LEU A 302 5.48 -12.65 -19.93
N GLY A 303 6.40 -12.81 -20.86
CA GLY A 303 6.08 -12.90 -22.29
C GLY A 303 5.46 -11.63 -22.89
N SER A 304 4.85 -11.75 -24.08
CA SER A 304 4.16 -10.66 -24.77
C SER A 304 2.82 -10.30 -24.09
N VAL A 305 2.30 -9.10 -24.37
CA VAL A 305 1.01 -8.64 -23.81
C VAL A 305 -0.12 -9.49 -24.39
N SER A 306 -0.84 -10.19 -23.52
CA SER A 306 -2.02 -10.98 -23.89
C SER A 306 -3.21 -10.09 -24.24
N TYR A 307 -4.13 -10.60 -25.07
CA TYR A 307 -5.40 -9.92 -25.36
C TYR A 307 -6.22 -9.67 -24.10
N ALA A 308 -6.22 -10.62 -23.16
CA ALA A 308 -6.89 -10.46 -21.88
C ALA A 308 -6.26 -9.36 -21.01
N GLU A 309 -4.92 -9.26 -20.98
CA GLU A 309 -4.24 -8.17 -20.27
C GLU A 309 -4.66 -6.80 -20.82
N LEU A 310 -4.78 -6.68 -22.15
CA LEU A 310 -5.24 -5.45 -22.79
C LEU A 310 -6.70 -5.14 -22.44
N ASN A 311 -7.61 -6.12 -22.49
CA ASN A 311 -9.01 -5.91 -22.14
C ASN A 311 -9.18 -5.51 -20.67
N VAL A 312 -8.46 -6.15 -19.75
CA VAL A 312 -8.47 -5.77 -18.33
C VAL A 312 -7.93 -4.36 -18.14
N LEU A 313 -6.86 -3.98 -18.85
CA LEU A 313 -6.33 -2.61 -18.80
C LEU A 313 -7.36 -1.59 -19.31
N LEU A 314 -8.06 -1.90 -20.42
CA LEU A 314 -9.12 -1.04 -20.96
C LEU A 314 -10.31 -0.90 -20.01
N LEU A 315 -10.77 -2.01 -19.42
CA LEU A 315 -11.85 -2.00 -18.42
C LEU A 315 -11.45 -1.25 -17.14
N PHE A 316 -10.20 -1.40 -16.71
CA PHE A 316 -9.67 -0.66 -15.58
C PHE A 316 -9.60 0.85 -15.88
N ALA A 317 -9.09 1.24 -17.04
CA ALA A 317 -9.09 2.64 -17.48
C ALA A 317 -10.52 3.20 -17.62
N LEU A 318 -11.46 2.40 -18.12
CA LEU A 318 -12.88 2.74 -18.20
C LEU A 318 -13.47 2.97 -16.81
N LEU A 319 -13.19 2.09 -15.83
CA LEU A 319 -13.66 2.26 -14.46
C LEU A 319 -13.17 3.58 -13.84
N VAL A 320 -11.86 3.85 -13.96
CA VAL A 320 -11.27 5.09 -13.46
C VAL A 320 -11.93 6.29 -14.12
N LEU A 321 -12.09 6.28 -15.46
CA LEU A 321 -12.76 7.36 -16.17
C LEU A 321 -14.20 7.56 -15.69
N LEU A 322 -14.97 6.48 -15.51
CA LEU A 322 -16.35 6.55 -15.02
C LEU A 322 -16.42 7.12 -13.60
N TRP A 323 -15.51 6.76 -12.70
CA TRP A 323 -15.48 7.31 -11.34
C TRP A 323 -15.19 8.82 -11.32
N PHE A 324 -14.16 9.27 -12.04
CA PHE A 324 -13.79 10.69 -12.04
C PHE A 324 -14.81 11.58 -12.76
N THR A 325 -15.48 11.06 -13.79
CA THR A 325 -16.45 11.83 -14.57
C THR A 325 -17.88 11.74 -14.05
N ARG A 326 -18.16 10.91 -13.02
CA ARG A 326 -19.52 10.68 -12.47
C ARG A 326 -20.13 11.94 -11.89
N ASN A 327 -19.45 12.51 -10.90
CA ASN A 327 -19.84 13.77 -10.26
C ASN A 327 -18.56 14.51 -9.80
N PRO A 328 -17.84 15.15 -10.72
CA PRO A 328 -16.57 15.80 -10.42
C PRO A 328 -16.70 17.08 -9.58
N GLY A 329 -17.92 17.59 -9.34
CA GLY A 329 -18.19 18.76 -8.49
C GLY A 329 -18.00 20.12 -9.18
N PHE A 330 -17.13 20.24 -10.19
CA PHE A 330 -16.91 21.48 -10.95
C PHE A 330 -17.69 21.56 -12.27
N VAL A 331 -18.10 20.43 -12.83
CA VAL A 331 -18.99 20.32 -14.00
C VAL A 331 -20.06 19.27 -13.75
N LYS A 332 -21.18 19.39 -14.47
CA LYS A 332 -22.20 18.34 -14.51
C LYS A 332 -21.58 17.04 -15.02
N GLY A 333 -21.47 16.05 -14.13
CA GLY A 333 -20.91 14.75 -14.49
C GLY A 333 -21.88 13.91 -15.33
N TRP A 334 -21.37 12.81 -15.91
CA TRP A 334 -22.17 11.99 -16.83
C TRP A 334 -23.44 11.42 -16.17
N ALA A 335 -23.43 11.21 -14.85
CA ALA A 335 -24.61 10.73 -14.12
C ALA A 335 -25.78 11.70 -14.24
N SER A 336 -25.52 13.01 -14.19
CA SER A 336 -26.53 14.07 -14.33
C SER A 336 -26.88 14.39 -15.79
N TRP A 337 -25.92 14.21 -16.70
CA TRP A 337 -26.04 14.56 -18.11
C TRP A 337 -26.77 13.49 -18.91
N LEU A 338 -26.43 12.21 -18.72
CA LEU A 338 -27.10 11.07 -19.37
C LEU A 338 -28.46 10.75 -18.73
N PHE A 339 -28.58 10.92 -17.41
CA PHE A 339 -29.78 10.56 -16.65
C PHE A 339 -30.30 11.76 -15.85
N LYS A 340 -31.48 12.30 -16.24
CA LYS A 340 -32.12 13.38 -15.49
C LYS A 340 -32.44 12.90 -14.07
N GLY A 341 -31.89 13.57 -13.05
CA GLY A 341 -32.00 13.14 -11.64
C GLY A 341 -31.06 11.99 -11.24
N GLY A 342 -30.13 11.60 -12.12
CA GLY A 342 -29.19 10.49 -11.89
C GLY A 342 -28.28 10.68 -10.69
N GLU A 343 -28.01 11.90 -10.25
CA GLU A 343 -27.18 12.20 -9.06
C GLU A 343 -27.69 11.54 -7.78
N LYS A 344 -29.02 11.34 -7.67
CA LYS A 344 -29.64 10.70 -6.50
C LYS A 344 -29.56 9.17 -6.52
N TYR A 345 -29.52 8.57 -7.72
CA TYR A 345 -29.61 7.12 -7.91
C TYR A 345 -28.27 6.47 -8.27
N ILE A 346 -27.37 7.22 -8.92
CA ILE A 346 -26.11 6.73 -9.48
C ILE A 346 -24.97 7.10 -8.54
N THR A 347 -24.57 6.11 -7.74
CA THR A 347 -23.46 6.19 -6.80
C THR A 347 -22.16 5.68 -7.45
N ASP A 348 -21.01 5.82 -6.77
CA ASP A 348 -19.75 5.22 -7.24
C ASP A 348 -19.79 3.68 -7.35
N ALA A 349 -20.75 3.04 -6.69
CA ALA A 349 -20.91 1.59 -6.74
C ALA A 349 -21.41 1.10 -8.11
N VAL A 350 -22.23 1.91 -8.80
CA VAL A 350 -22.82 1.53 -10.09
C VAL A 350 -21.73 1.30 -11.16
N PRO A 351 -20.77 2.23 -11.39
CA PRO A 351 -19.65 1.98 -12.29
C PRO A 351 -18.79 0.78 -11.91
N ALA A 352 -18.52 0.60 -10.60
CA ALA A 352 -17.71 -0.51 -10.11
C ALA A 352 -18.36 -1.86 -10.40
N MET A 353 -19.66 -1.98 -10.12
CA MET A 353 -20.43 -3.19 -10.40
C MET A 353 -20.64 -3.42 -11.90
N PHE A 354 -20.85 -2.36 -12.68
CA PHE A 354 -20.95 -2.47 -14.13
C PHE A 354 -19.68 -3.05 -14.75
N VAL A 355 -18.50 -2.53 -14.39
CA VAL A 355 -17.22 -3.06 -14.89
C VAL A 355 -16.95 -4.47 -14.35
N ALA A 356 -17.32 -4.74 -13.09
CA ALA A 356 -17.23 -6.09 -12.53
C ALA A 356 -18.07 -7.10 -13.34
N LEU A 357 -19.29 -6.76 -13.76
CA LEU A 357 -20.12 -7.61 -14.61
C LEU A 357 -19.50 -7.82 -16.00
N LEU A 358 -18.93 -6.76 -16.61
CA LEU A 358 -18.27 -6.87 -17.91
C LEU A 358 -17.08 -7.85 -17.89
N LEU A 359 -16.38 -8.00 -16.76
CA LEU A 359 -15.29 -8.97 -16.61
C LEU A 359 -15.76 -10.43 -16.74
N PHE A 360 -17.01 -10.73 -16.41
CA PHE A 360 -17.59 -12.06 -16.58
C PHE A 360 -18.19 -12.29 -17.97
N ILE A 361 -18.44 -11.22 -18.73
CA ILE A 361 -19.08 -11.28 -20.05
C ILE A 361 -18.03 -11.27 -21.17
N LEU A 362 -16.98 -10.46 -21.05
CA LEU A 362 -16.01 -10.28 -22.13
C LEU A 362 -15.04 -11.48 -22.24
N PRO A 363 -14.71 -11.93 -23.46
CA PRO A 363 -13.84 -13.08 -23.67
C PRO A 363 -12.37 -12.74 -23.43
N ALA A 364 -11.62 -13.70 -22.88
CA ALA A 364 -10.17 -13.58 -22.66
C ALA A 364 -9.35 -13.77 -23.94
N GLN A 365 -9.90 -14.44 -24.95
CA GLN A 365 -9.24 -14.69 -26.23
C GLN A 365 -9.85 -13.83 -27.35
N LYS A 366 -9.04 -13.53 -28.38
CA LYS A 366 -9.51 -12.78 -29.54
C LYS A 366 -10.67 -13.54 -30.20
N PRO A 367 -11.80 -12.88 -30.51
CA PRO A 367 -12.85 -13.53 -31.26
C PRO A 367 -12.34 -13.83 -32.67
N THR A 368 -12.09 -15.11 -32.96
CA THR A 368 -11.83 -15.55 -34.34
C THR A 368 -13.16 -15.43 -35.10
N PHE A 369 -13.26 -14.43 -35.98
CA PHE A 369 -14.37 -14.33 -36.94
C PHE A 369 -14.11 -15.30 -38.11
N THR A 370 -14.18 -16.61 -37.84
CA THR A 370 -14.17 -17.68 -38.85
C THR A 370 -15.53 -17.80 -39.54
N ALA A 371 -16.16 -16.68 -39.89
CA ALA A 371 -17.41 -16.67 -40.65
C ALA A 371 -17.20 -16.73 -42.17
N TRP A 372 -15.95 -16.66 -42.66
CA TRP A 372 -15.67 -16.53 -44.10
C TRP A 372 -14.74 -17.60 -44.70
N ASN A 373 -14.32 -18.60 -43.92
CA ASN A 373 -13.48 -19.68 -44.45
C ASN A 373 -13.85 -21.02 -43.78
N PRO A 374 -14.68 -21.88 -44.42
CA PRO A 374 -15.22 -23.10 -43.81
C PRO A 374 -14.20 -24.23 -43.63
N SER A 375 -12.95 -24.04 -44.06
CA SER A 375 -12.00 -25.15 -44.23
C SER A 375 -11.15 -25.47 -42.99
N LYS A 376 -11.48 -24.94 -41.81
CA LYS A 376 -10.90 -25.41 -40.54
C LYS A 376 -12.02 -25.81 -39.58
N SER A 377 -12.49 -27.04 -39.76
CA SER A 377 -13.11 -27.80 -38.69
C SER A 377 -12.03 -28.09 -37.63
N ASP A 378 -11.84 -27.20 -36.66
CA ASP A 378 -11.13 -27.53 -35.43
C ASP A 378 -12.12 -28.26 -34.51
N PRO A 379 -11.91 -29.57 -34.23
CA PRO A 379 -12.75 -30.36 -33.34
C PRO A 379 -12.31 -30.13 -31.89
N GLU A 380 -12.56 -28.93 -31.38
CA GLU A 380 -12.66 -28.64 -29.95
C GLU A 380 -13.17 -27.20 -29.87
N GLN A 381 -14.46 -27.03 -29.55
CA GLN A 381 -14.94 -25.74 -29.08
C GLN A 381 -14.16 -25.43 -27.80
N THR A 382 -13.03 -24.73 -27.93
CA THR A 382 -12.39 -24.11 -26.77
C THR A 382 -13.43 -23.11 -26.26
N GLU A 383 -14.20 -23.48 -25.25
CA GLU A 383 -15.09 -22.56 -24.56
C GLU A 383 -14.28 -21.30 -24.30
N LYS A 384 -14.67 -20.18 -24.94
CA LYS A 384 -13.94 -18.93 -24.83
C LYS A 384 -14.07 -18.46 -23.39
N ALA A 385 -13.10 -18.81 -22.57
CA ALA A 385 -13.11 -18.48 -21.15
C ALA A 385 -13.28 -16.96 -20.98
N PRO A 386 -14.16 -16.52 -20.06
CA PRO A 386 -14.32 -15.11 -19.75
C PRO A 386 -13.04 -14.54 -19.13
N LEU A 387 -12.93 -13.21 -19.04
CA LEU A 387 -11.78 -12.58 -18.37
C LEU A 387 -11.69 -12.99 -16.89
N LEU A 388 -12.80 -13.35 -16.27
CA LEU A 388 -12.85 -13.76 -14.87
C LEU A 388 -13.90 -14.86 -14.63
N GLU A 389 -13.53 -15.86 -13.85
CA GLU A 389 -14.42 -16.91 -13.37
C GLU A 389 -14.82 -16.68 -11.90
N TRP A 390 -16.01 -17.13 -11.52
CA TRP A 390 -16.49 -16.95 -10.14
C TRP A 390 -15.58 -17.63 -9.12
N ASN A 391 -15.04 -18.81 -9.45
CA ASN A 391 -14.10 -19.54 -8.60
C ASN A 391 -12.83 -18.73 -8.30
N ALA A 392 -12.33 -17.95 -9.28
CA ALA A 392 -11.16 -17.10 -9.08
C ALA A 392 -11.46 -15.95 -8.10
N VAL A 393 -12.66 -15.36 -8.21
CA VAL A 393 -13.13 -14.31 -7.29
C VAL A 393 -13.32 -14.87 -5.89
N GLN A 394 -14.06 -15.97 -5.75
CA GLN A 394 -14.38 -16.58 -4.46
C GLN A 394 -13.12 -16.90 -3.64
N ARG A 395 -12.06 -17.40 -4.30
CA ARG A 395 -10.78 -17.76 -3.65
C ARG A 395 -9.96 -16.55 -3.20
N LYS A 396 -9.97 -15.47 -3.97
CA LYS A 396 -9.13 -14.28 -3.72
C LYS A 396 -9.82 -13.17 -2.95
N MET A 397 -11.14 -13.23 -2.83
CA MET A 397 -11.92 -12.17 -2.20
C MET A 397 -11.74 -12.16 -0.67
N PRO A 398 -11.39 -11.01 -0.07
CA PRO A 398 -11.25 -10.86 1.38
C PRO A 398 -12.62 -10.67 2.05
N TRP A 399 -13.43 -11.74 2.12
CA TRP A 399 -14.77 -11.74 2.72
C TRP A 399 -14.82 -11.16 4.13
N SER A 400 -13.75 -11.35 4.91
CA SER A 400 -13.64 -10.81 6.26
C SER A 400 -13.79 -9.29 6.31
N ILE A 401 -13.23 -8.57 5.33
CA ILE A 401 -13.29 -7.10 5.29
C ILE A 401 -14.69 -6.65 4.87
N VAL A 402 -15.30 -7.34 3.90
CA VAL A 402 -16.66 -7.06 3.42
C VAL A 402 -17.69 -7.20 4.55
N LEU A 403 -17.56 -8.23 5.38
CA LEU A 403 -18.42 -8.43 6.56
C LEU A 403 -18.14 -7.39 7.65
N LEU A 404 -16.86 -7.07 7.88
CA LEU A 404 -16.46 -6.09 8.89
C LEU A 404 -17.04 -4.70 8.61
N LEU A 405 -17.02 -4.27 7.35
CA LEU A 405 -17.67 -3.02 6.94
C LEU A 405 -19.16 -3.03 7.31
N GLY A 406 -19.87 -4.12 6.99
CA GLY A 406 -21.29 -4.29 7.32
C GLY A 406 -21.59 -4.22 8.82
N GLY A 407 -20.78 -4.89 9.63
CA GLY A 407 -20.88 -4.82 11.10
C GLY A 407 -20.65 -3.41 11.64
N GLY A 408 -19.68 -2.69 11.08
CA GLY A 408 -19.40 -1.30 11.43
C GLY A 408 -20.53 -0.32 11.11
N PHE A 409 -21.14 -0.51 9.95
CA PHE A 409 -22.33 0.25 9.53
C PHE A 409 -23.54 -0.06 10.43
N ALA A 410 -23.72 -1.33 10.81
CA ALA A 410 -24.74 -1.70 11.79
C ALA A 410 -24.54 -1.02 13.16
N LEU A 411 -23.29 -0.92 13.64
CA LEU A 411 -22.99 -0.23 14.88
C LEU A 411 -23.28 1.28 14.81
N ALA A 412 -22.97 1.91 13.68
CA ALA A 412 -23.22 3.33 13.49
C ALA A 412 -24.72 3.66 13.45
N ASP A 413 -25.49 2.89 12.68
CA ASP A 413 -26.95 3.01 12.65
C ASP A 413 -27.54 2.78 14.05
N ALA A 414 -27.08 1.75 14.77
CA ALA A 414 -27.54 1.49 16.13
C ALA A 414 -27.17 2.61 17.11
N SER A 415 -25.98 3.19 16.99
CA SER A 415 -25.50 4.28 17.86
C SER A 415 -26.33 5.55 17.67
N ALA A 416 -26.62 5.90 16.41
CA ALA A 416 -27.44 7.06 16.09
C ALA A 416 -28.88 6.90 16.61
N ASN A 417 -29.49 5.73 16.40
CA ASN A 417 -30.90 5.51 16.72
C ASN A 417 -31.16 5.18 18.20
N SER A 418 -30.17 4.64 18.91
CA SER A 418 -30.29 4.37 20.34
C SER A 418 -30.17 5.61 21.22
N GLY A 419 -29.76 6.75 20.66
CA GLY A 419 -29.41 7.98 21.37
C GLY A 419 -27.96 8.03 21.86
N LEU A 420 -27.20 6.92 21.72
CA LEU A 420 -25.84 6.80 22.25
C LEU A 420 -24.89 7.84 21.65
N SER A 421 -24.98 8.08 20.34
CA SER A 421 -24.21 9.13 19.65
C SER A 421 -24.46 10.51 20.26
N ALA A 422 -25.73 10.86 20.53
CA ALA A 422 -26.08 12.15 21.12
C ALA A 422 -25.62 12.26 22.59
N TRP A 423 -25.68 11.16 23.35
CA TRP A 423 -25.17 11.12 24.72
C TRP A 423 -23.64 11.30 24.74
N LEU A 424 -22.92 10.58 23.90
CA LEU A 424 -21.46 10.66 23.80
C LEU A 424 -21.01 12.05 23.34
N GLY A 425 -21.74 12.65 22.40
CA GLY A 425 -21.53 14.01 21.94
C GLY A 425 -21.61 15.06 23.06
N ARG A 426 -22.61 14.96 23.96
CA ARG A 426 -22.75 15.85 25.12
C ARG A 426 -21.57 15.76 26.10
N GLN A 427 -20.97 14.58 26.25
CA GLN A 427 -19.78 14.41 27.09
C GLN A 427 -18.55 15.14 26.50
N MET A 428 -18.57 15.41 25.20
CA MET A 428 -17.47 16.05 24.49
C MET A 428 -17.60 17.58 24.37
N THR A 429 -18.69 18.18 24.85
CA THR A 429 -18.89 19.64 24.85
C THR A 429 -17.72 20.44 25.47
N PRO A 430 -17.03 19.98 26.54
CA PRO A 430 -15.88 20.71 27.08
C PRO A 430 -14.71 20.89 26.08
N LEU A 431 -14.58 19.99 25.10
CA LEU A 431 -13.55 20.09 24.05
C LEU A 431 -13.83 21.22 23.04
N GLY A 432 -15.03 21.81 23.03
CA GLY A 432 -15.35 22.93 22.14
C GLY A 432 -14.53 24.21 22.38
N SER A 433 -13.83 24.29 23.51
CA SER A 433 -12.88 25.38 23.82
C SER A 433 -11.55 25.26 23.06
N ILE A 434 -11.24 24.07 22.52
CA ILE A 434 -9.99 23.77 21.82
C ILE A 434 -10.15 24.16 20.34
N PRO A 435 -9.14 24.81 19.72
CA PRO A 435 -9.23 25.15 18.30
C PRO A 435 -9.32 23.86 17.44
N PRO A 436 -10.14 23.87 16.36
CA PRO A 436 -10.41 22.66 15.57
C PRO A 436 -9.16 21.93 15.08
N TRP A 437 -8.13 22.67 14.64
CA TRP A 437 -6.89 22.08 14.14
C TRP A 437 -6.18 21.23 15.20
N ALA A 438 -6.22 21.65 16.48
CA ALA A 438 -5.60 20.92 17.57
C ALA A 438 -6.39 19.66 17.90
N ILE A 439 -7.73 19.71 17.84
CA ILE A 439 -8.60 18.54 17.99
C ILE A 439 -8.25 17.50 16.91
N ALA A 440 -8.16 17.92 15.65
CA ALA A 440 -7.80 17.03 14.55
C ALA A 440 -6.43 16.36 14.75
N THR A 441 -5.41 17.12 15.16
CA THR A 441 -4.06 16.58 15.42
C THR A 441 -4.05 15.59 16.59
N VAL A 442 -4.72 15.90 17.70
CA VAL A 442 -4.81 15.01 18.87
C VAL A 442 -5.52 13.70 18.51
N ILE A 443 -6.66 13.80 17.79
CA ILE A 443 -7.39 12.63 17.30
C ILE A 443 -6.50 11.78 16.39
N SER A 444 -5.81 12.40 15.43
CA SER A 444 -4.87 11.71 14.55
C SER A 444 -3.78 10.98 15.30
N LEU A 445 -3.21 11.57 16.36
CA LEU A 445 -2.20 10.93 17.20
C LEU A 445 -2.76 9.72 17.95
N ILE A 446 -3.95 9.86 18.57
CA ILE A 446 -4.61 8.76 19.29
C ILE A 446 -4.85 7.59 18.34
N ILE A 447 -5.38 7.86 17.15
CA ILE A 447 -5.67 6.82 16.16
C ILE A 447 -4.39 6.19 15.62
N ALA A 448 -3.35 6.97 15.33
CA ALA A 448 -2.07 6.45 14.86
C ALA A 448 -1.42 5.51 15.88
N VAL A 449 -1.55 5.78 17.18
CA VAL A 449 -1.06 4.87 18.23
C VAL A 449 -1.95 3.64 18.35
N PHE A 450 -3.27 3.83 18.36
CA PHE A 450 -4.23 2.73 18.56
C PHE A 450 -4.23 1.73 17.40
N THR A 451 -3.97 2.20 16.18
CA THR A 451 -3.92 1.33 15.00
C THR A 451 -2.66 0.45 14.95
N GLU A 452 -1.66 0.66 15.81
CA GLU A 452 -0.48 -0.21 15.88
C GLU A 452 -0.80 -1.54 16.56
N CYS A 453 -1.81 -1.58 17.43
CA CYS A 453 -2.24 -2.78 18.15
C CYS A 453 -3.56 -3.36 17.66
N THR A 454 -4.22 -2.71 16.70
CA THR A 454 -5.57 -3.07 16.24
C THR A 454 -5.68 -2.96 14.72
N SER A 455 -6.50 -3.79 14.08
CA SER A 455 -6.77 -3.70 12.64
C SER A 455 -7.24 -2.30 12.21
N ASN A 456 -6.61 -1.73 11.16
CA ASN A 456 -6.93 -0.41 10.60
C ASN A 456 -8.44 -0.20 10.37
N VAL A 457 -9.12 -1.20 9.81
CA VAL A 457 -10.55 -1.10 9.48
C VAL A 457 -11.41 -1.15 10.75
N ALA A 458 -11.02 -1.95 11.75
CA ALA A 458 -11.70 -2.00 13.04
C ALA A 458 -11.54 -0.67 13.79
N THR A 459 -10.33 -0.10 13.80
CA THR A 459 -10.04 1.22 14.39
C THR A 459 -10.92 2.31 13.78
N ALA A 460 -10.96 2.42 12.44
CA ALA A 460 -11.82 3.38 11.76
C ALA A 460 -13.31 3.17 12.09
N THR A 461 -13.75 1.92 12.11
CA THR A 461 -15.15 1.55 12.41
C THR A 461 -15.57 1.96 13.82
N LEU A 462 -14.67 1.79 14.79
CA LEU A 462 -14.95 2.08 16.19
C LEU A 462 -14.99 3.59 16.49
N PHE A 463 -14.03 4.34 15.95
CA PHE A 463 -13.86 5.75 16.35
C PHE A 463 -14.61 6.75 15.47
N LEU A 464 -14.84 6.48 14.18
CA LEU A 464 -15.47 7.46 13.29
C LEU A 464 -16.89 7.87 13.72
N PRO A 465 -17.79 6.98 14.19
CA PRO A 465 -19.09 7.39 14.70
C PRO A 465 -18.99 8.30 15.93
N VAL A 466 -17.98 8.06 16.78
CA VAL A 466 -17.69 8.88 17.96
C VAL A 466 -17.25 10.28 17.54
N PHE A 467 -16.34 10.37 16.57
CA PHE A 467 -15.85 11.67 16.07
C PHE A 467 -16.90 12.46 15.30
N ALA A 468 -17.79 11.78 14.57
CA ALA A 468 -18.96 12.42 13.96
C ALA A 468 -19.87 13.05 15.05
N SER A 469 -20.13 12.30 16.13
CA SER A 469 -20.95 12.76 17.25
C SER A 469 -20.30 13.95 17.99
N LEU A 470 -18.98 13.89 18.19
CA LEU A 470 -18.16 15.00 18.69
C LEU A 470 -18.35 16.23 17.81
N ALA A 471 -18.12 16.10 16.49
CA ALA A 471 -18.17 17.22 15.55
C ALA A 471 -19.52 17.94 15.54
N THR A 472 -20.61 17.17 15.51
CA THR A 472 -21.97 17.73 15.58
C THR A 472 -22.22 18.45 16.90
N SER A 473 -21.69 17.95 18.03
CA SER A 473 -21.92 18.52 19.36
C SER A 473 -21.16 19.83 19.59
N ILE A 474 -19.93 19.94 19.07
CA ILE A 474 -19.13 21.17 19.14
C ILE A 474 -19.32 22.09 17.93
N ARG A 475 -20.29 21.77 17.04
CA ARG A 475 -20.64 22.57 15.85
C ARG A 475 -19.48 22.81 14.88
N ILE A 476 -18.62 21.81 14.69
CA ILE A 476 -17.59 21.83 13.63
C ILE A 476 -17.97 20.92 12.46
N HIS A 477 -17.42 21.18 11.28
CA HIS A 477 -17.67 20.35 10.11
C HIS A 477 -17.20 18.89 10.36
N PRO A 478 -18.05 17.85 10.22
CA PRO A 478 -17.68 16.45 10.53
C PRO A 478 -16.43 15.94 9.81
N LEU A 479 -16.28 16.27 8.53
CA LEU A 479 -15.09 15.91 7.75
C LEU A 479 -13.77 16.48 8.31
N TYR A 480 -13.81 17.57 9.09
CA TYR A 480 -12.61 18.18 9.67
C TYR A 480 -11.91 17.24 10.67
N VAL A 481 -12.65 16.35 11.33
CA VAL A 481 -12.10 15.34 12.25
C VAL A 481 -12.14 13.93 11.67
N MET A 482 -13.15 13.60 10.87
CA MET A 482 -13.29 12.27 10.29
C MET A 482 -12.20 11.98 9.24
N LEU A 483 -11.88 12.92 8.34
CA LEU A 483 -10.85 12.70 7.31
C LEU A 483 -9.46 12.45 7.93
N PRO A 484 -8.99 13.27 8.89
CA PRO A 484 -7.72 13.00 9.56
C PRO A 484 -7.70 11.67 10.32
N ALA A 485 -8.77 11.35 11.05
CA ALA A 485 -8.88 10.08 11.77
C ALA A 485 -8.76 8.88 10.82
N THR A 486 -9.43 8.91 9.67
CA THR A 486 -9.41 7.82 8.69
C THR A 486 -8.03 7.60 8.08
N LEU A 487 -7.35 8.67 7.67
CA LEU A 487 -6.00 8.55 7.13
C LEU A 487 -5.03 8.06 8.20
N SER A 488 -5.19 8.54 9.44
CA SER A 488 -4.34 8.13 10.58
C SER A 488 -4.52 6.65 10.94
N ALA A 489 -5.71 6.08 10.75
CA ALA A 489 -5.94 4.64 10.92
C ALA A 489 -5.17 3.78 9.91
N SER A 490 -4.56 4.38 8.89
CA SER A 490 -3.68 3.68 7.95
C SER A 490 -2.18 3.87 8.28
N PHE A 491 -1.83 4.68 9.28
CA PHE A 491 -0.46 4.97 9.69
C PHE A 491 0.03 4.00 10.76
N ALA A 492 0.00 2.72 10.43
CA ALA A 492 0.49 1.63 11.25
C ALA A 492 1.90 1.22 10.78
N PHE A 493 2.93 1.96 11.21
CA PHE A 493 4.31 1.84 10.71
C PHE A 493 5.29 1.22 11.72
N MET A 494 4.92 1.06 13.00
CA MET A 494 5.83 0.68 14.07
C MET A 494 5.96 -0.83 14.27
N LEU A 495 4.84 -1.57 14.32
CA LEU A 495 4.84 -2.98 14.69
C LEU A 495 4.65 -3.92 13.48
N PRO A 496 5.34 -5.08 13.45
CA PRO A 496 5.14 -6.09 12.41
C PRO A 496 3.71 -6.61 12.33
N VAL A 497 3.07 -6.77 13.48
CA VAL A 497 1.72 -7.34 13.60
C VAL A 497 0.64 -6.33 13.20
N ALA A 498 0.94 -5.03 13.21
CA ALA A 498 -0.04 -3.98 12.98
C ALA A 498 -0.70 -4.07 11.60
N THR A 499 0.07 -4.45 10.57
CA THR A 499 -0.47 -4.63 9.22
C THR A 499 0.15 -5.84 8.51
N PRO A 500 -0.59 -6.53 7.62
CA PRO A 500 -0.01 -7.62 6.85
C PRO A 500 1.21 -7.21 5.98
N PRO A 501 1.26 -6.03 5.34
CA PRO A 501 2.48 -5.52 4.71
C PRO A 501 3.71 -5.55 5.63
N ASN A 502 3.55 -5.09 6.87
CA ASN A 502 4.63 -5.06 7.86
C ASN A 502 5.07 -6.48 8.23
N ALA A 503 4.13 -7.40 8.42
CA ALA A 503 4.42 -8.80 8.74
C ALA A 503 5.16 -9.52 7.60
N ILE A 504 4.77 -9.28 6.34
CA ILE A 504 5.43 -9.85 5.16
C ILE A 504 6.87 -9.32 5.08
N VAL A 505 7.08 -8.01 5.19
CA VAL A 505 8.44 -7.46 5.17
C VAL A 505 9.28 -7.97 6.34
N PHE A 506 8.69 -8.15 7.51
CA PHE A 506 9.38 -8.67 8.68
C PHE A 506 9.84 -10.13 8.49
N SER A 507 9.02 -10.99 7.87
CA SER A 507 9.37 -12.39 7.64
C SER A 507 10.49 -12.59 6.60
N TYR A 508 10.56 -11.72 5.59
CA TYR A 508 11.58 -11.79 4.53
C TYR A 508 12.82 -10.90 4.79
N GLY A 509 12.68 -9.78 5.51
CA GLY A 509 13.65 -8.68 5.49
C GLY A 509 14.83 -8.77 6.46
N HIS A 510 14.95 -9.84 7.26
CA HIS A 510 15.95 -9.95 8.34
C HIS A 510 16.03 -8.70 9.24
N ILE A 511 14.88 -8.09 9.52
CA ILE A 511 14.72 -6.85 10.29
C ILE A 511 14.40 -7.21 11.74
N ARG A 512 14.91 -6.44 12.71
CA ARG A 512 14.49 -6.58 14.11
C ARG A 512 13.33 -5.64 14.39
N VAL A 513 12.46 -6.03 15.32
CA VAL A 513 11.30 -5.22 15.74
C VAL A 513 11.71 -3.80 16.12
N LEU A 514 12.82 -3.65 16.87
CA LEU A 514 13.34 -2.34 17.26
C LEU A 514 13.76 -1.45 16.07
N ASP A 515 14.26 -2.05 14.98
CA ASP A 515 14.65 -1.28 13.79
C ASP A 515 13.39 -0.72 13.10
N MET A 516 12.28 -1.48 13.12
CA MET A 516 10.99 -1.08 12.58
C MET A 516 10.29 -0.03 13.45
N VAL A 517 10.27 -0.22 14.77
CA VAL A 517 9.68 0.74 15.72
C VAL A 517 10.35 2.11 15.62
N LYS A 518 11.69 2.14 15.59
CA LYS A 518 12.44 3.41 15.50
C LYS A 518 12.12 4.19 14.22
N SER A 519 12.03 3.51 13.09
CA SER A 519 11.66 4.13 11.82
C SER A 519 10.17 4.52 11.80
N GLY A 520 9.31 3.64 12.34
CA GLY A 520 7.87 3.78 12.36
C GLY A 520 7.37 4.97 13.18
N ILE A 521 7.96 5.25 14.36
CA ILE A 521 7.58 6.42 15.16
C ILE A 521 7.72 7.71 14.36
N VAL A 522 8.83 7.85 13.63
CA VAL A 522 9.07 9.03 12.79
C VAL A 522 8.10 9.08 11.63
N MET A 523 7.78 7.92 11.03
CA MET A 523 6.77 7.83 9.99
C MET A 523 5.36 8.20 10.49
N ASN A 524 4.96 7.80 11.69
CA ASN A 524 3.68 8.18 12.29
C ASN A 524 3.62 9.70 12.50
N VAL A 525 4.70 10.31 13.01
CA VAL A 525 4.80 11.78 13.16
C VAL A 525 4.69 12.48 11.80
N ILE A 526 5.42 12.01 10.78
CA ILE A 526 5.32 12.52 9.41
C ILE A 526 3.89 12.42 8.88
N GLY A 527 3.22 11.28 9.10
CA GLY A 527 1.84 11.05 8.67
C GLY A 527 0.86 12.02 9.33
N VAL A 528 0.91 12.16 10.66
CA VAL A 528 0.04 13.07 11.42
C VAL A 528 0.26 14.53 11.00
N LEU A 529 1.51 14.96 10.81
CA LEU A 529 1.83 16.30 10.33
C LEU A 529 1.34 16.53 8.89
N SER A 530 1.51 15.55 8.01
CA SER A 530 1.07 15.64 6.60
C SER A 530 -0.45 15.77 6.51
N VAL A 531 -1.18 14.97 7.28
CA VAL A 531 -2.65 15.03 7.34
C VAL A 531 -3.14 16.33 7.96
N THR A 532 -2.48 16.80 9.02
CA THR A 532 -2.79 18.11 9.65
C THR A 532 -2.57 19.24 8.65
N LEU A 533 -1.50 19.18 7.85
CA LEU A 533 -1.25 20.14 6.78
C LEU A 533 -2.34 20.03 5.71
N ALA A 534 -2.66 18.82 5.24
CA ALA A 534 -3.65 18.57 4.20
C ALA A 534 -5.02 19.14 4.54
N ILE A 535 -5.53 18.86 5.75
CA ILE A 535 -6.86 19.32 6.17
C ILE A 535 -6.92 20.84 6.33
N ASN A 536 -5.83 21.47 6.78
CA ASN A 536 -5.79 22.93 7.02
C ASN A 536 -5.45 23.78 5.80
N THR A 537 -4.91 23.19 4.73
CA THR A 537 -4.48 23.92 3.53
C THR A 537 -5.43 23.74 2.36
N TRP A 538 -5.46 22.57 1.72
CA TRP A 538 -6.34 22.31 0.57
C TRP A 538 -7.65 21.63 0.96
N GLY A 539 -7.70 20.85 2.04
CA GLY A 539 -8.94 20.25 2.52
C GLY A 539 -9.99 21.28 2.95
N ARG A 540 -9.54 22.35 3.62
CA ARG A 540 -10.38 23.46 4.10
C ARG A 540 -11.19 24.14 2.99
N PRO A 541 -10.59 24.66 1.90
CA PRO A 541 -11.34 25.24 0.79
C PRO A 541 -12.11 24.18 -0.03
N MET A 542 -11.57 22.97 -0.19
CA MET A 542 -12.20 21.93 -1.02
C MET A 542 -13.54 21.44 -0.46
N PHE A 543 -13.66 21.35 0.87
CA PHE A 543 -14.87 20.91 1.56
C PHE A 543 -15.62 22.03 2.29
N GLY A 544 -15.15 23.28 2.23
CA GLY A 544 -15.80 24.41 2.93
C GLY A 544 -15.82 24.24 4.45
N LEU A 545 -14.74 23.75 5.04
CA LEU A 545 -14.71 23.27 6.43
C LEU A 545 -14.87 24.36 7.52
N ASP A 546 -14.87 25.63 7.13
CA ASP A 546 -15.01 26.79 8.02
C ASP A 546 -16.42 26.98 8.58
N THR A 547 -17.41 26.42 7.90
CA THR A 547 -18.81 26.57 8.26
C THR A 547 -19.40 25.24 8.69
N PHE A 548 -20.24 25.28 9.71
CA PHE A 548 -21.03 24.11 10.08
C PHE A 548 -22.12 23.89 9.03
N PRO A 549 -22.12 22.75 8.31
CA PRO A 549 -23.03 22.57 7.20
C PRO A 549 -24.45 22.27 7.68
N ALA A 550 -25.44 22.80 6.97
CA ALA A 550 -26.86 22.61 7.30
C ALA A 550 -27.29 21.13 7.31
N TRP A 551 -26.69 20.30 6.45
CA TRP A 551 -26.99 18.87 6.40
C TRP A 551 -26.45 18.08 7.61
N ALA A 552 -25.51 18.64 8.38
CA ALA A 552 -25.01 18.04 9.61
C ALA A 552 -25.82 18.47 10.85
N ASN A 553 -26.76 19.41 10.68
CA ASN A 553 -27.62 19.87 11.75
C ASN A 553 -28.78 18.88 11.94
N THR A 554 -28.59 17.89 12.81
CA THR A 554 -29.60 16.90 13.20
C THR A 554 -30.35 17.26 14.49
N THR A 555 -30.02 18.41 15.08
CA THR A 555 -30.80 19.12 16.12
C THR A 555 -31.72 20.14 15.49
#